data_AF-A0A848E6B7-F1
#
_entry.id   AF-A0A848E6B7-F1
#
_cell.length_a   1.000
_cell.length_b   1.000
_cell.length_c   1.000
_cell.angle_alpha   90.00
_cell.angle_beta   90.00
_cell.angle_gamma   90.00
#
_symmetry.space_group_name_H-M   'P 1'
#
loop_
_entity.id
_entity.type
_entity.pdbx_description
1 polymer ?
#
loop_
_entity_poly.entity_id
_entity_poly.type
_entity_poly.pdbx_seq_one_letter_code
_entity_poly.pdbx_strand_id
1 'polypeptide(L)'
;MSDFVDKFSEELEDKKHEIRDSLDQDLGSGSTENLEKRFQQVYTSSEVEELDEDVRVLATDAGRNEMELKNNTKLYIVQAATVDTKGEVSRSLDLDSVKVYRQRDYEKFMQRASELEEVNSILEALDQRSAREKTFILIDGTLLTRLLTVPEPLDISKNREVRLKLMDAFGELIERAQNNSNIILAGVSKDSNSSILYRKIVGDLLETKIKRLETEKLESIGSEDKKFLLNNYHKIRYNPQEVRQNLENLRKSNANQEEVEQIEELVEKYRVRVSDTELIERMTSEPGFTKPLRIGKIKPDFFTAIEKLQQDKEDYLEDTFPQVHDEEGDSFVEEYQGAVQRIIDAPGVVSTYYKPSERDSALRVDLLNYDIDSTDLMDCDKQEFVKTNKKVRQVLKLLESGYAGEEMHNVWISQADNSASLKNSDVEKIYKPIISKQLDINLRNYMRRRDKRA
;
A
#
# COMPACT_ATOMS: atom_id res chain seq x y z
N MET A 1 41.35 -1.95 0.06
CA MET A 1 40.03 -2.43 -0.42
C MET A 1 39.96 -3.97 -0.41
N SER A 2 41.08 -4.71 -0.51
CA SER A 2 41.12 -6.20 -0.42
C SER A 2 40.84 -6.76 0.98
N ASP A 3 41.40 -6.16 2.04
CA ASP A 3 41.40 -6.79 3.38
C ASP A 3 40.01 -6.96 4.02
N PHE A 4 39.00 -6.20 3.58
CA PHE A 4 37.62 -6.37 4.04
C PHE A 4 36.84 -7.37 3.18
N VAL A 5 37.22 -7.56 1.92
CA VAL A 5 36.61 -8.58 1.03
C VAL A 5 37.04 -9.97 1.48
N ASP A 6 38.30 -10.13 1.86
CA ASP A 6 38.83 -11.39 2.38
C ASP A 6 38.13 -11.76 3.70
N LYS A 7 38.07 -10.82 4.66
CA LYS A 7 37.34 -11.01 5.92
C LYS A 7 35.84 -11.26 5.72
N PHE A 8 35.22 -10.58 4.77
CA PHE A 8 33.81 -10.83 4.43
C PHE A 8 33.61 -12.25 3.89
N SER A 9 34.53 -12.72 3.05
CA SER A 9 34.45 -14.07 2.47
C SER A 9 34.64 -15.16 3.52
N GLU A 10 35.58 -14.97 4.45
CA GLU A 10 35.78 -15.85 5.61
C GLU A 10 34.52 -15.91 6.49
N GLU A 11 33.98 -14.76 6.88
CA GLU A 11 32.77 -14.68 7.72
C GLU A 11 31.53 -15.28 7.02
N LEU A 12 31.42 -15.10 5.69
CA LEU A 12 30.33 -15.65 4.90
C LEU A 12 30.41 -17.17 4.82
N GLU A 13 31.60 -17.75 4.63
CA GLU A 13 31.77 -19.21 4.58
C GLU A 13 31.49 -19.84 5.96
N ASP A 14 31.94 -19.20 7.04
CA ASP A 14 31.67 -19.64 8.42
C ASP A 14 30.16 -19.65 8.74
N LYS A 15 29.40 -18.68 8.23
CA LYS A 15 27.95 -18.53 8.49
C LYS A 15 27.05 -19.04 7.38
N LYS A 16 27.61 -19.66 6.34
CA LYS A 16 26.89 -20.02 5.12
C LYS A 16 25.68 -20.90 5.36
N HIS A 17 25.80 -21.87 6.27
CA HIS A 17 24.70 -22.78 6.60
C HIS A 17 23.60 -22.04 7.36
N GLU A 18 23.95 -21.25 8.38
CA GLU A 18 22.96 -20.46 9.14
C GLU A 18 22.23 -19.43 8.25
N ILE A 19 22.97 -18.77 7.36
CA ILE A 19 22.41 -17.83 6.38
C ILE A 19 21.47 -18.57 5.42
N ARG A 20 21.88 -19.71 4.86
CA ARG A 20 21.01 -20.52 3.99
C ARG A 20 19.76 -20.99 4.70
N ASP A 21 19.89 -21.55 5.90
CA ASP A 21 18.74 -21.99 6.70
C ASP A 21 17.79 -20.82 7.01
N SER A 22 18.33 -19.61 7.22
CA SER A 22 17.50 -18.41 7.44
C SER A 22 16.77 -17.93 6.17
N LEU A 23 17.34 -18.18 4.99
CA LEU A 23 16.73 -17.86 3.70
C LEU A 23 15.72 -18.93 3.27
N ASP A 24 16.01 -20.20 3.59
CA ASP A 24 15.19 -21.37 3.30
C ASP A 24 14.11 -21.63 4.37
N GLN A 25 13.87 -20.69 5.30
CA GLN A 25 12.80 -20.86 6.29
C GLN A 25 11.48 -21.20 5.56
N ASP A 26 11.04 -22.43 5.79
CA ASP A 26 9.75 -22.95 5.36
C ASP A 26 8.63 -22.00 5.80
N LEU A 27 7.46 -22.11 5.17
CA LEU A 27 6.23 -21.37 5.53
C LEU A 27 5.68 -21.80 6.91
N GLY A 28 6.55 -21.93 7.93
CA GLY A 28 6.36 -22.63 9.20
C GLY A 28 6.63 -24.15 9.07
N SER A 29 7.27 -24.74 10.09
CA SER A 29 7.49 -26.18 10.19
C SER A 29 6.15 -26.94 10.16
N GLY A 30 5.93 -27.75 9.12
CA GLY A 30 4.77 -28.64 8.97
C GLY A 30 4.15 -28.61 7.56
N SER A 31 3.18 -29.48 7.30
CA SER A 31 2.70 -29.80 5.94
C SER A 31 2.09 -28.59 5.21
N THR A 32 2.65 -28.22 4.05
CA THR A 32 2.13 -27.17 3.17
C THR A 32 0.94 -27.62 2.33
N GLU A 33 0.58 -28.91 2.34
CA GLU A 33 -0.40 -29.48 1.43
C GLU A 33 -1.79 -28.81 1.55
N ASN A 34 -2.21 -28.43 2.76
CA ASN A 34 -3.47 -27.71 2.98
C ASN A 34 -3.41 -26.27 2.49
N LEU A 35 -2.24 -25.63 2.58
CA LEU A 35 -2.00 -24.27 2.11
C LEU A 35 -2.03 -24.24 0.57
N GLU A 36 -1.33 -25.17 -0.08
CA GLU A 36 -1.31 -25.35 -1.53
C GLU A 36 -2.71 -25.62 -2.08
N LYS A 37 -3.46 -26.56 -1.48
CA LYS A 37 -4.85 -26.85 -1.88
C LYS A 37 -5.74 -25.61 -1.77
N ARG A 38 -5.59 -24.82 -0.70
CA ARG A 38 -6.39 -23.60 -0.53
C ARG A 38 -5.95 -22.50 -1.51
N PHE A 39 -4.66 -22.38 -1.78
CA PHE A 39 -4.12 -21.45 -2.78
C PHE A 39 -4.65 -21.77 -4.19
N GLN A 40 -4.64 -23.04 -4.60
CA GLN A 40 -5.15 -23.48 -5.91
C GLN A 40 -6.64 -23.17 -6.09
N GLN A 41 -7.44 -23.11 -5.02
CA GLN A 41 -8.86 -22.70 -5.10
C GLN A 41 -9.06 -21.21 -5.36
N VAL A 42 -8.04 -20.39 -5.08
CA VAL A 42 -8.09 -18.94 -5.21
C VAL A 42 -7.12 -18.42 -6.26
N TYR A 43 -6.34 -19.26 -6.93
CA TYR A 43 -5.48 -18.89 -8.05
C TYR A 43 -6.08 -19.40 -9.36
N THR A 44 -5.97 -18.61 -10.41
CA THR A 44 -6.42 -18.99 -11.76
C THR A 44 -5.26 -18.83 -12.73
N SER A 45 -4.76 -19.94 -13.28
CA SER A 45 -3.87 -19.96 -14.43
C SER A 45 -4.71 -19.97 -15.71
N SER A 46 -5.14 -18.78 -16.13
CA SER A 46 -5.82 -18.59 -17.41
C SER A 46 -5.39 -17.27 -18.02
N GLU A 47 -5.25 -17.26 -19.34
CA GLU A 47 -5.07 -16.02 -20.09
C GLU A 47 -6.24 -15.06 -19.83
N VAL A 48 -5.93 -13.76 -19.81
CA VAL A 48 -6.97 -12.74 -19.64
C VAL A 48 -7.63 -12.50 -21.00
N GLU A 49 -8.97 -12.54 -21.03
CA GLU A 49 -9.77 -12.30 -22.24
C GLU A 49 -9.43 -10.96 -22.92
N GLU A 50 -9.63 -10.85 -24.25
CA GLU A 50 -9.29 -9.65 -25.03
C GLU A 50 -10.05 -8.39 -24.59
N LEU A 51 -9.40 -7.22 -24.74
CA LEU A 51 -10.06 -5.91 -24.58
C LEU A 51 -10.80 -5.57 -25.87
N ASP A 52 -12.13 -5.57 -25.81
CA ASP A 52 -12.99 -5.29 -26.96
C ASP A 52 -13.05 -3.79 -27.39
N GLU A 53 -12.34 -2.88 -26.71
CA GLU A 53 -12.56 -1.42 -26.82
C GLU A 53 -11.26 -0.63 -26.83
N ASP A 54 -11.22 0.45 -27.62
CA ASP A 54 -10.18 1.49 -27.51
C ASP A 54 -10.24 2.14 -26.12
N VAL A 55 -9.13 2.05 -25.38
CA VAL A 55 -9.01 2.55 -24.00
C VAL A 55 -7.95 3.64 -23.92
N ARG A 56 -8.25 4.69 -23.17
CA ARG A 56 -7.26 5.72 -22.78
C ARG A 56 -6.61 5.28 -21.47
N VAL A 57 -5.29 5.36 -21.36
CA VAL A 57 -4.56 5.08 -20.12
C VAL A 57 -3.86 6.33 -19.66
N LEU A 58 -4.08 6.69 -18.40
CA LEU A 58 -3.34 7.69 -17.66
C LEU A 58 -2.47 6.96 -16.65
N ALA A 59 -1.15 7.10 -16.74
CA ALA A 59 -0.22 6.57 -15.74
C ALA A 59 0.53 7.73 -15.08
N THR A 60 0.68 7.67 -13.76
CA THR A 60 1.37 8.71 -13.00
C THR A 60 2.55 8.16 -12.21
N ASP A 61 3.56 9.00 -12.02
CA ASP A 61 4.63 8.81 -11.05
C ASP A 61 5.16 10.18 -10.58
N ALA A 62 5.95 10.20 -9.50
CA ALA A 62 6.59 11.40 -8.96
C ALA A 62 8.10 11.23 -8.72
N GLY A 63 8.85 12.23 -9.21
CA GLY A 63 10.25 12.43 -8.85
C GLY A 63 10.39 13.43 -7.71
N ARG A 64 11.36 13.18 -6.84
CA ARG A 64 11.68 14.10 -5.74
C ARG A 64 13.17 14.27 -5.56
N ASN A 65 13.56 15.46 -5.11
CA ASN A 65 14.94 15.79 -4.79
C ASN A 65 15.00 16.85 -3.69
N GLU A 66 16.16 17.00 -3.06
CA GLU A 66 16.34 17.96 -1.98
C GLU A 66 17.76 18.50 -1.92
N MET A 67 17.89 19.68 -1.30
CA MET A 67 19.17 20.31 -1.01
C MET A 67 19.24 20.64 0.48
N GLU A 68 20.31 20.21 1.14
CA GLU A 68 20.49 20.51 2.55
C GLU A 68 21.10 21.91 2.75
N LEU A 69 20.33 22.78 3.39
CA LEU A 69 20.74 24.12 3.78
C LEU A 69 21.23 24.15 5.24
N LYS A 70 21.81 25.27 5.64
CA LYS A 70 22.18 25.54 7.03
C LYS A 70 20.94 25.49 7.94
N ASN A 71 21.17 25.33 9.25
CA ASN A 71 20.13 25.37 10.28
C ASN A 71 19.03 24.30 10.11
N ASN A 72 19.42 23.09 9.66
CA ASN A 72 18.51 21.96 9.45
C ASN A 72 17.34 22.30 8.51
N THR A 73 17.54 23.19 7.56
CA THR A 73 16.55 23.52 6.54
C THR A 73 16.83 22.69 5.30
N LYS A 74 15.79 22.15 4.68
CA LYS A 74 15.87 21.48 3.39
C LYS A 74 15.02 22.25 2.38
N LEU A 75 15.59 22.51 1.21
CA LEU A 75 14.85 22.97 0.05
C LEU A 75 14.52 21.74 -0.77
N TYR A 76 13.24 21.42 -0.92
CA TYR A 76 12.82 20.22 -1.63
C TYR A 76 12.15 20.59 -2.95
N ILE A 77 12.20 19.65 -3.89
CA ILE A 77 11.47 19.71 -5.16
C ILE A 77 10.76 18.38 -5.28
N VAL A 78 9.45 18.42 -5.45
CA VAL A 78 8.63 17.27 -5.83
C VAL A 78 7.97 17.62 -7.15
N GLN A 79 8.08 16.74 -8.14
CA GLN A 79 7.37 16.88 -9.40
C GLN A 79 6.68 15.57 -9.74
N ALA A 80 5.51 15.66 -10.34
CA ALA A 80 4.79 14.51 -10.85
C ALA A 80 4.40 14.71 -12.31
N ALA A 81 4.26 13.59 -13.02
CA ALA A 81 3.81 13.59 -14.40
C ALA A 81 2.78 12.50 -14.60
N THR A 82 1.60 12.87 -15.10
CA THR A 82 0.62 11.93 -15.63
C THR A 82 0.76 11.88 -17.14
N VAL A 83 1.12 10.71 -17.65
CA VAL A 83 1.29 10.43 -19.08
C VAL A 83 0.05 9.74 -19.62
N ASP A 84 -0.42 10.23 -20.76
CA ASP A 84 -1.52 9.65 -21.51
C ASP A 84 -1.04 8.87 -22.72
N THR A 85 -1.67 7.73 -23.00
CA THR A 85 -1.63 7.01 -24.28
C THR A 85 -1.79 7.85 -25.55
N LYS A 86 -2.45 9.01 -25.49
CA LYS A 86 -2.54 9.96 -26.62
C LYS A 86 -1.32 10.88 -26.77
N GLY A 87 -0.35 10.79 -25.87
CA GLY A 87 0.88 11.59 -25.86
C GLY A 87 0.78 12.90 -25.07
N GLU A 88 -0.35 13.18 -24.44
CA GLU A 88 -0.52 14.32 -23.52
C GLU A 88 0.20 14.05 -22.19
N VAL A 89 0.74 15.09 -21.56
CA VAL A 89 1.43 14.99 -20.26
C VAL A 89 1.01 16.16 -19.37
N SER A 90 0.29 15.85 -18.28
CA SER A 90 -0.04 16.81 -17.21
C SER A 90 1.04 16.77 -16.13
N ARG A 91 1.36 17.92 -15.54
CA ARG A 91 2.53 18.05 -14.65
C ARG A 91 2.17 18.86 -13.41
N SER A 92 2.54 18.31 -12.26
CA SER A 92 2.46 19.00 -10.97
C SER A 92 3.85 19.22 -10.40
N LEU A 93 4.08 20.33 -9.71
CA LEU A 93 5.37 20.71 -9.12
C LEU A 93 5.16 21.43 -7.80
N ASP A 94 5.76 20.91 -6.74
CA ASP A 94 5.90 21.56 -5.44
C ASP A 94 7.37 21.88 -5.14
N LEU A 95 7.63 23.12 -4.73
CA LEU A 95 8.93 23.66 -4.36
C LEU A 95 8.75 24.53 -3.12
N ASP A 96 9.27 24.07 -1.98
CA ASP A 96 9.37 24.88 -0.77
C ASP A 96 10.62 24.52 0.04
N SER A 97 10.86 25.31 1.08
CA SER A 97 11.87 25.09 2.10
C SER A 97 11.23 24.83 3.45
N VAL A 98 11.72 23.82 4.15
CA VAL A 98 11.20 23.41 5.46
C VAL A 98 12.34 23.16 6.44
N LYS A 99 12.17 23.57 7.70
CA LYS A 99 13.05 23.16 8.79
C LYS A 99 12.64 21.77 9.26
N VAL A 100 13.62 20.89 9.37
CA VAL A 100 13.46 19.51 9.81
C VAL A 100 13.77 19.43 11.30
N TYR A 101 12.75 19.11 12.11
CA TYR A 101 12.92 18.82 13.53
C TYR A 101 13.15 17.33 13.78
N ARG A 102 12.46 16.46 13.00
CA ARG A 102 12.66 15.00 13.01
C ARG A 102 12.85 14.45 11.61
N GLN A 103 14.00 13.82 11.37
CA GLN A 103 14.35 13.25 10.06
C GLN A 103 13.33 12.19 9.58
N ARG A 104 12.85 11.33 10.49
CA ARG A 104 11.82 10.32 10.17
C ARG A 104 10.50 10.94 9.70
N ASP A 105 10.10 12.08 10.25
CA ASP A 105 8.85 12.73 9.84
C ASP A 105 9.03 13.52 8.56
N TYR A 106 10.23 14.05 8.29
CA TYR A 106 10.57 14.61 6.99
C TYR A 106 10.57 13.55 5.86
N GLU A 107 11.04 12.33 6.11
CA GLU A 107 10.95 11.23 5.13
C GLU A 107 9.49 10.87 4.81
N LYS A 108 8.63 10.82 5.84
CA LYS A 108 7.19 10.64 5.64
C LYS A 108 6.59 11.81 4.88
N PHE A 109 6.97 13.04 5.21
CA PHE A 109 6.51 14.25 4.51
C PHE A 109 6.84 14.16 3.02
N MET A 110 8.10 13.89 2.67
CA MET A 110 8.53 13.76 1.27
C MET A 110 7.82 12.64 0.54
N GLN A 111 7.41 11.57 1.24
CA GLN A 111 6.58 10.53 0.62
C GLN A 111 5.17 11.05 0.33
N ARG A 112 4.52 11.71 1.31
CA ARG A 112 3.15 12.21 1.14
C ARG A 112 3.06 13.38 0.16
N ALA A 113 4.08 14.24 0.10
CA ALA A 113 4.17 15.29 -0.89
C ALA A 113 4.28 14.71 -2.31
N SER A 114 5.10 13.67 -2.52
CA SER A 114 5.14 12.95 -3.80
C SER A 114 3.80 12.33 -4.19
N GLU A 115 3.17 11.59 -3.26
CA GLU A 115 1.85 11.00 -3.50
C GLU A 115 0.77 12.06 -3.78
N LEU A 116 0.86 13.24 -3.16
CA LEU A 116 -0.06 14.37 -3.41
C LEU A 116 0.12 14.94 -4.81
N GLU A 117 1.36 15.18 -5.23
CA GLU A 117 1.65 15.71 -6.57
C GLU A 117 1.25 14.73 -7.68
N GLU A 118 1.40 13.41 -7.46
CA GLU A 118 0.86 12.40 -8.37
C GLU A 118 -0.65 12.57 -8.57
N VAL A 119 -1.40 12.66 -7.47
CA VAL A 119 -2.86 12.84 -7.52
C VAL A 119 -3.23 14.16 -8.19
N ASN A 120 -2.54 15.25 -7.86
CA ASN A 120 -2.76 16.56 -8.50
C ASN A 120 -2.55 16.49 -10.02
N SER A 121 -1.50 15.82 -10.49
CA SER A 121 -1.24 15.65 -11.92
C SER A 121 -2.31 14.80 -12.62
N ILE A 122 -2.89 13.81 -11.94
CA ILE A 122 -4.02 13.03 -12.45
C ILE A 122 -5.27 13.91 -12.56
N LEU A 123 -5.59 14.67 -11.51
CA LEU A 123 -6.76 15.55 -11.50
C LEU A 123 -6.69 16.57 -12.65
N GLU A 124 -5.51 17.15 -12.89
CA GLU A 124 -5.25 18.02 -14.04
C GLU A 124 -5.48 17.30 -15.37
N ALA A 125 -4.98 16.06 -15.53
CA ALA A 125 -5.23 15.25 -16.73
C ALA A 125 -6.72 14.92 -16.94
N LEU A 126 -7.47 14.70 -15.85
CA LEU A 126 -8.90 14.44 -15.91
C LEU A 126 -9.71 15.68 -16.32
N ASP A 127 -9.26 16.89 -16.01
CA ASP A 127 -9.94 18.13 -16.43
C ASP A 127 -9.83 18.40 -17.93
N GLN A 128 -8.79 17.87 -18.57
CA GLN A 128 -8.51 18.08 -20.00
C GLN A 128 -9.22 17.06 -20.90
N ARG A 129 -9.86 16.03 -20.33
CA ARG A 129 -10.45 14.93 -21.11
C ARG A 129 -11.95 15.09 -21.40
N SER A 130 -12.41 14.36 -22.42
CA SER A 130 -13.84 14.16 -22.64
C SER A 130 -14.43 13.13 -21.66
N ALA A 131 -15.51 13.49 -20.98
CA ALA A 131 -16.17 12.64 -19.97
C ALA A 131 -16.70 11.28 -20.50
N ARG A 132 -16.84 11.14 -21.83
CA ARG A 132 -17.34 9.91 -22.48
C ARG A 132 -16.25 8.88 -22.79
N GLU A 133 -14.98 9.27 -22.70
CA GLU A 133 -13.87 8.36 -23.00
C GLU A 133 -13.62 7.41 -21.85
N LYS A 134 -13.54 6.11 -22.17
CA LYS A 134 -13.15 5.09 -21.20
C LYS A 134 -11.68 5.25 -20.86
N THR A 135 -11.40 5.53 -19.60
CA THR A 135 -10.11 5.94 -19.09
C THR A 135 -9.71 5.05 -17.93
N PHE A 136 -8.54 4.43 -18.03
CA PHE A 136 -7.89 3.72 -16.93
C PHE A 136 -6.84 4.61 -16.32
N ILE A 137 -6.84 4.74 -15.00
CA ILE A 137 -5.83 5.45 -14.24
C ILE A 137 -4.98 4.39 -13.54
N LEU A 138 -3.70 4.34 -13.87
CA LEU A 138 -2.70 3.49 -13.26
C LEU A 138 -1.83 4.34 -12.34
N ILE A 139 -1.79 3.96 -11.07
CA ILE A 139 -0.90 4.59 -10.09
C ILE A 139 0.14 3.57 -9.63
N ASP A 140 1.42 3.96 -9.61
CA ASP A 140 2.46 3.15 -8.98
C ASP A 140 2.34 3.22 -7.44
N GLY A 141 1.90 2.11 -6.86
CA GLY A 141 1.64 1.97 -5.42
C GLY A 141 0.22 1.51 -5.11
N THR A 142 -0.01 1.20 -3.84
CA THR A 142 -1.29 0.64 -3.39
C THR A 142 -2.30 1.75 -3.10
N LEU A 143 -3.53 1.62 -3.60
CA LEU A 143 -4.62 2.55 -3.25
C LEU A 143 -4.92 2.48 -1.75
N LEU A 144 -4.79 1.28 -1.17
CA LEU A 144 -5.07 1.03 0.24
C LEU A 144 -4.19 1.87 1.18
N THR A 145 -2.89 2.01 0.92
CA THR A 145 -2.00 2.79 1.80
C THR A 145 -2.20 4.29 1.70
N ARG A 146 -2.74 4.76 0.57
CA ARG A 146 -3.11 6.17 0.35
C ARG A 146 -4.40 6.48 1.09
N LEU A 147 -5.40 5.59 0.98
CA LEU A 147 -6.69 5.69 1.65
C LEU A 147 -6.58 5.61 3.18
N LEU A 148 -5.79 4.65 3.70
CA LEU A 148 -5.64 4.43 5.15
C LEU A 148 -4.58 5.35 5.79
N THR A 149 -4.52 6.62 5.39
CA THR A 149 -3.60 7.61 5.96
C THR A 149 -4.19 8.22 7.22
N VAL A 150 -3.46 8.15 8.35
CA VAL A 150 -3.94 8.73 9.61
C VAL A 150 -3.69 10.24 9.58
N PRO A 151 -4.72 11.08 9.80
CA PRO A 151 -4.60 12.53 9.79
C PRO A 151 -3.89 13.03 11.06
N GLU A 152 -2.57 13.03 11.05
CA GLU A 152 -1.74 13.55 12.15
C GLU A 152 -0.67 14.49 11.60
N PRO A 153 -0.27 15.52 12.37
CA PRO A 153 0.77 16.44 11.95
C PRO A 153 2.14 15.76 11.90
N LEU A 154 3.00 16.28 11.02
CA LEU A 154 4.41 15.93 10.96
C LEU A 154 5.27 16.99 11.67
N ASP A 155 6.34 16.56 12.33
CA ASP A 155 7.25 17.45 13.07
C ASP A 155 8.26 18.16 12.13
N ILE A 156 7.73 19.07 11.32
CA ILE A 156 8.41 19.91 10.33
C ILE A 156 7.84 21.34 10.38
N SER A 157 8.56 22.36 9.91
CA SER A 157 8.12 23.75 10.13
C SER A 157 6.98 24.27 9.25
N LYS A 158 6.61 23.56 8.19
CA LYS A 158 5.58 23.95 7.21
C LYS A 158 4.93 22.70 6.64
N ASN A 159 3.74 22.83 6.07
CA ASN A 159 2.99 21.73 5.46
C ASN A 159 2.82 20.54 6.44
N ARG A 160 2.54 20.84 7.70
CA ARG A 160 2.36 19.83 8.76
C ARG A 160 1.14 18.97 8.48
N GLU A 161 0.17 19.55 7.78
CA GLU A 161 -1.11 19.05 7.31
C GLU A 161 -1.04 18.32 5.95
N VAL A 162 0.15 18.01 5.41
CA VAL A 162 0.29 17.33 4.10
C VAL A 162 -0.54 16.04 3.98
N ARG A 163 -0.79 15.35 5.09
CA ARG A 163 -1.64 14.15 5.11
C ARG A 163 -3.11 14.47 4.86
N LEU A 164 -3.60 15.60 5.38
CA LEU A 164 -4.95 16.10 5.12
C LEU A 164 -5.08 16.56 3.66
N LYS A 165 -4.09 17.28 3.14
CA LYS A 165 -4.01 17.65 1.71
C LYS A 165 -4.08 16.43 0.79
N LEU A 166 -3.30 15.38 1.09
CA LEU A 166 -3.35 14.13 0.34
C LEU A 166 -4.70 13.42 0.47
N MET A 167 -5.27 13.38 1.68
CA MET A 167 -6.60 12.80 1.90
C MET A 167 -7.66 13.52 1.07
N ASP A 168 -7.60 14.85 1.00
CA ASP A 168 -8.56 15.64 0.22
C ASP A 168 -8.45 15.37 -1.28
N ALA A 169 -7.24 15.52 -1.83
CA ALA A 169 -7.00 15.32 -3.26
C ALA A 169 -7.30 13.88 -3.69
N PHE A 170 -6.93 12.88 -2.87
CA PHE A 170 -7.21 11.49 -3.18
C PHE A 170 -8.70 11.14 -3.02
N GLY A 171 -9.38 11.75 -2.04
CA GLY A 171 -10.83 11.67 -1.90
C GLY A 171 -11.55 12.24 -3.13
N GLU A 172 -11.10 13.38 -3.64
CA GLU A 172 -11.63 13.96 -4.88
C GLU A 172 -11.41 13.03 -6.09
N LEU A 173 -10.21 12.46 -6.22
CA LEU A 173 -9.92 11.50 -7.30
C LEU A 173 -10.84 10.28 -7.24
N ILE A 174 -11.06 9.72 -6.05
CA ILE A 174 -11.99 8.62 -5.81
C ILE A 174 -13.41 9.02 -6.18
N GLU A 175 -13.88 10.19 -5.73
CA GLU A 175 -15.22 10.71 -6.02
C GLU A 175 -15.45 10.86 -7.53
N ARG A 176 -14.47 11.44 -8.25
CA ARG A 176 -14.51 11.57 -9.72
C ARG A 176 -14.58 10.20 -10.41
N ALA A 177 -13.82 9.22 -9.91
CA ALA A 177 -13.84 7.86 -10.45
C ALA A 177 -15.15 7.13 -10.16
N GLN A 178 -15.72 7.30 -8.97
CA GLN A 178 -16.99 6.69 -8.55
C GLN A 178 -18.18 7.27 -9.32
N ASN A 179 -18.19 8.58 -9.52
CA ASN A 179 -19.27 9.29 -10.21
C ASN A 179 -19.21 9.17 -11.74
N ASN A 180 -18.16 8.57 -12.30
CA ASN A 180 -18.02 8.37 -13.74
C ASN A 180 -17.67 6.91 -14.07
N SER A 181 -18.64 6.17 -14.57
CA SER A 181 -18.47 4.75 -14.95
C SER A 181 -17.42 4.50 -16.04
N ASN A 182 -16.98 5.54 -16.75
CA ASN A 182 -15.92 5.45 -17.75
C ASN A 182 -14.51 5.57 -17.15
N ILE A 183 -14.38 5.89 -15.85
CA ILE A 183 -13.09 5.91 -15.16
C ILE A 183 -12.94 4.61 -14.36
N ILE A 184 -11.78 3.98 -14.49
CA ILE A 184 -11.36 2.88 -13.62
C ILE A 184 -10.03 3.27 -13.00
N LEU A 185 -9.98 3.32 -11.67
CA LEU A 185 -8.77 3.62 -10.91
C LEU A 185 -8.14 2.33 -10.41
N ALA A 186 -6.86 2.11 -10.74
CA ALA A 186 -6.10 0.96 -10.29
C ALA A 186 -4.74 1.39 -9.70
N GLY A 187 -4.43 0.87 -8.51
CA GLY A 187 -3.08 0.94 -7.94
C GLY A 187 -2.31 -0.33 -8.28
N VAL A 188 -1.07 -0.21 -8.72
CA VAL A 188 -0.23 -1.33 -9.14
C VAL A 188 1.06 -1.29 -8.34
N SER A 189 1.45 -2.38 -7.68
CA SER A 189 2.64 -2.40 -6.82
C SER A 189 3.44 -3.68 -6.98
N LYS A 190 4.75 -3.54 -7.24
CA LYS A 190 5.71 -4.66 -7.39
C LYS A 190 6.16 -5.24 -6.05
N ASP A 191 6.58 -4.38 -5.13
CA ASP A 191 7.25 -4.79 -3.90
C ASP A 191 6.33 -4.70 -2.69
N SER A 192 5.21 -5.43 -2.74
CA SER A 192 4.29 -5.47 -1.62
C SER A 192 4.81 -6.41 -0.53
N ASN A 193 5.46 -5.84 0.49
CA ASN A 193 5.73 -6.51 1.78
C ASN A 193 4.45 -6.79 2.61
N SER A 194 3.29 -6.78 1.94
CA SER A 194 1.99 -7.18 2.43
C SER A 194 1.96 -8.68 2.68
N SER A 195 1.14 -9.10 3.64
CA SER A 195 0.87 -10.51 3.96
C SER A 195 -0.64 -10.75 4.01
N ILE A 196 -1.41 -9.95 3.26
CA ILE A 196 -2.87 -9.91 3.34
C ILE A 196 -3.46 -11.20 2.77
N LEU A 197 -3.03 -11.61 1.57
CA LEU A 197 -3.47 -12.85 0.94
C LEU A 197 -3.03 -14.06 1.76
N TYR A 198 -1.76 -14.10 2.15
CA TYR A 198 -1.22 -15.18 2.98
C TYR A 198 -2.03 -15.36 4.26
N ARG A 199 -2.25 -14.28 5.01
CA ARG A 199 -3.04 -14.32 6.24
C ARG A 199 -4.49 -14.69 5.99
N LYS A 200 -5.09 -14.27 4.88
CA LYS A 200 -6.46 -14.67 4.55
C LYS A 200 -6.54 -16.18 4.33
N ILE A 201 -5.61 -16.75 3.56
CA ILE A 201 -5.58 -18.20 3.30
C ILE A 201 -5.35 -18.99 4.59
N VAL A 202 -4.35 -18.62 5.39
CA VAL A 202 -4.09 -19.28 6.68
C VAL A 202 -5.26 -19.11 7.65
N GLY A 203 -5.86 -17.91 7.68
CA GLY A 203 -7.03 -17.60 8.47
C GLY A 203 -8.26 -18.44 8.10
N ASP A 204 -8.50 -18.68 6.81
CA ASP A 204 -9.59 -19.53 6.33
C ASP A 204 -9.39 -20.99 6.74
N LEU A 205 -8.15 -21.49 6.69
CA LEU A 205 -7.79 -22.84 7.15
C LEU A 205 -8.02 -22.97 8.66
N LEU A 206 -7.59 -21.97 9.42
CA LEU A 206 -7.76 -21.91 10.87
C LEU A 206 -9.25 -21.87 11.24
N GLU A 207 -10.04 -21.00 10.60
CA GLU A 207 -11.49 -20.90 10.82
C GLU A 207 -12.19 -22.23 10.51
N THR A 208 -11.80 -22.90 9.41
CA THR A 208 -12.34 -24.21 9.03
C THR A 208 -12.05 -25.27 10.10
N LYS A 209 -10.83 -25.29 10.63
CA LYS A 209 -10.42 -26.24 11.69
C LYS A 209 -11.15 -25.98 13.00
N ILE A 210 -11.25 -24.71 13.41
CA ILE A 210 -11.98 -24.36 14.64
C ILE A 210 -13.47 -24.71 14.52
N LYS A 211 -14.11 -24.52 13.36
CA LYS A 211 -15.51 -24.93 13.12
C LYS A 211 -15.71 -26.46 13.15
N ARG A 212 -14.72 -27.26 12.75
CA ARG A 212 -14.81 -28.74 12.88
C ARG A 212 -14.84 -29.16 14.35
N LEU A 213 -14.01 -28.56 15.19
CA LEU A 213 -14.05 -28.73 16.65
C LEU A 213 -15.36 -28.26 17.31
N GLU A 214 -16.16 -27.44 16.63
CA GLU A 214 -17.51 -27.05 17.08
C GLU A 214 -18.55 -28.14 16.77
N THR A 215 -18.38 -28.85 15.64
CA THR A 215 -19.34 -29.83 15.14
C THR A 215 -19.17 -31.19 15.82
N GLU A 216 -17.94 -31.53 16.20
CA GLU A 216 -17.66 -32.68 17.06
C GLU A 216 -18.08 -32.33 18.49
N LYS A 217 -19.06 -33.07 19.04
CA LYS A 217 -19.65 -32.85 20.39
C LYS A 217 -18.60 -32.96 21.51
N LEU A 218 -17.78 -31.93 21.67
CA LEU A 218 -16.84 -31.77 22.76
C LEU A 218 -17.56 -31.04 23.90
N GLU A 219 -18.30 -31.81 24.69
CA GLU A 219 -18.98 -31.37 25.92
C GLU A 219 -18.03 -30.78 26.98
N SER A 220 -16.71 -30.85 26.77
CA SER A 220 -15.66 -30.49 27.72
C SER A 220 -14.80 -29.28 27.36
N ILE A 221 -15.01 -28.65 26.20
CA ILE A 221 -14.34 -27.38 25.88
C ILE A 221 -15.35 -26.26 26.17
N GLY A 222 -15.03 -25.39 27.13
CA GLY A 222 -15.88 -24.26 27.50
C GLY A 222 -16.26 -23.45 26.27
N SER A 223 -17.57 -23.17 26.11
CA SER A 223 -18.10 -22.42 24.96
C SER A 223 -17.48 -21.02 24.80
N GLU A 224 -16.85 -20.48 25.86
CA GLU A 224 -16.17 -19.19 25.87
C GLU A 224 -14.80 -19.23 25.17
N ASP A 225 -13.95 -20.24 25.41
CA ASP A 225 -12.62 -20.34 24.79
C ASP A 225 -12.71 -20.57 23.27
N LYS A 226 -13.73 -21.32 22.81
CA LYS A 226 -14.00 -21.53 21.37
C LYS A 226 -14.51 -20.27 20.67
N LYS A 227 -15.50 -19.59 21.27
CA LYS A 227 -15.99 -18.29 20.77
C LYS A 227 -14.88 -17.27 20.75
N PHE A 228 -13.99 -17.30 21.75
CA PHE A 228 -12.84 -16.42 21.78
C PHE A 228 -11.93 -16.65 20.58
N LEU A 229 -11.52 -17.89 20.27
CA LEU A 229 -10.66 -18.15 19.10
C LEU A 229 -11.33 -17.79 17.78
N LEU A 230 -12.63 -18.10 17.59
CA LEU A 230 -13.37 -17.69 16.38
C LEU A 230 -13.52 -16.16 16.27
N ASN A 231 -13.72 -15.46 17.39
CA ASN A 231 -13.90 -14.01 17.40
C ASN A 231 -12.56 -13.24 17.39
N ASN A 232 -11.44 -13.89 17.73
CA ASN A 232 -10.15 -13.23 17.94
C ASN A 232 -8.99 -13.85 17.16
N TYR A 233 -9.18 -14.83 16.28
CA TYR A 233 -8.06 -15.35 15.46
C TYR A 233 -7.45 -14.25 14.57
N HIS A 234 -8.27 -13.33 14.05
CA HIS A 234 -7.79 -12.14 13.35
C HIS A 234 -6.88 -11.26 14.21
N LYS A 235 -7.00 -11.34 15.54
CA LYS A 235 -6.20 -10.61 16.54
C LYS A 235 -4.96 -11.38 17.02
N ILE A 236 -4.65 -12.55 16.46
CA ILE A 236 -3.50 -13.37 16.89
C ILE A 236 -2.19 -12.58 16.94
N ARG A 237 -2.01 -11.66 15.99
CA ARG A 237 -0.81 -10.81 15.92
C ARG A 237 -0.76 -9.76 17.02
N TYR A 238 -1.90 -9.27 17.48
CA TYR A 238 -2.00 -8.17 18.44
C TYR A 238 -2.01 -8.69 19.89
N ASN A 239 -2.51 -9.91 20.13
CA ASN A 239 -2.61 -10.52 21.46
C ASN A 239 -1.93 -11.91 21.55
N PRO A 240 -0.61 -12.03 21.29
CA PRO A 240 0.06 -13.34 21.23
C PRO A 240 0.03 -14.12 22.57
N GLN A 241 0.01 -13.43 23.71
CA GLN A 241 -0.05 -14.06 25.03
C GLN A 241 -1.42 -14.71 25.28
N GLU A 242 -2.50 -14.03 24.90
CA GLU A 242 -3.87 -14.50 25.06
C GLU A 242 -4.13 -15.73 24.17
N VAL A 243 -3.62 -15.72 22.93
CA VAL A 243 -3.69 -16.89 22.04
C VAL A 243 -2.97 -18.10 22.64
N ARG A 244 -1.76 -17.91 23.19
CA ARG A 244 -1.01 -19.00 23.84
C ARG A 244 -1.78 -19.60 25.01
N GLN A 245 -2.35 -18.78 25.88
CA GLN A 245 -3.14 -19.26 27.01
C GLN A 245 -4.33 -20.11 26.55
N ASN A 246 -5.01 -19.70 25.48
CA ASN A 246 -6.13 -20.44 24.90
C ASN A 246 -5.69 -21.77 24.25
N LEU A 247 -4.55 -21.79 23.57
CA LEU A 247 -3.97 -23.04 23.03
C LEU A 247 -3.59 -24.01 24.16
N GLU A 248 -3.01 -23.52 25.26
CA GLU A 248 -2.74 -24.36 26.43
C GLU A 248 -4.01 -24.91 27.07
N ASN A 249 -5.09 -24.13 27.13
CA ASN A 249 -6.38 -24.59 27.64
C ASN A 249 -6.97 -25.66 26.72
N LEU A 250 -6.85 -25.50 25.39
CA LEU A 250 -7.26 -26.51 24.41
C LEU A 250 -6.46 -27.81 24.56
N ARG A 251 -5.13 -27.73 24.73
CA ARG A 251 -4.29 -28.91 25.00
C ARG A 251 -4.72 -29.68 26.25
N LYS A 252 -5.08 -28.95 27.31
CA LYS A 252 -5.53 -29.53 28.60
C LYS A 252 -6.95 -30.10 28.54
N SER A 253 -7.70 -29.84 27.47
CA SER A 253 -9.05 -30.34 27.29
C SER A 253 -9.07 -31.74 26.65
N ASN A 254 -10.23 -32.42 26.64
CA ASN A 254 -10.40 -33.70 25.92
C ASN A 254 -10.51 -33.53 24.38
N ALA A 255 -10.03 -32.41 23.82
CA ALA A 255 -9.97 -32.21 22.38
C ALA A 255 -9.11 -33.28 21.69
N ASN A 256 -9.40 -33.53 20.41
CA ASN A 256 -8.52 -34.32 19.57
C ASN A 256 -7.14 -33.63 19.50
N GLN A 257 -6.12 -34.25 20.10
CA GLN A 257 -4.79 -33.67 20.22
C GLN A 257 -4.13 -33.42 18.86
N GLU A 258 -4.43 -34.25 17.85
CA GLU A 258 -3.93 -34.04 16.48
C GLU A 258 -4.53 -32.77 15.85
N GLU A 259 -5.80 -32.47 16.11
CA GLU A 259 -6.42 -31.23 15.61
C GLU A 259 -5.91 -30.00 16.35
N VAL A 260 -5.63 -30.11 17.65
CA VAL A 260 -5.02 -29.03 18.44
C VAL A 260 -3.61 -28.73 17.93
N GLU A 261 -2.78 -29.76 17.68
CA GLU A 261 -1.44 -29.58 17.10
C GLU A 261 -1.49 -28.88 15.73
N GLN A 262 -2.45 -29.26 14.86
CA GLN A 262 -2.64 -28.60 13.57
C GLN A 262 -3.10 -27.13 13.70
N ILE A 263 -3.91 -26.81 14.71
CA ILE A 263 -4.30 -25.42 15.00
C ILE A 263 -3.10 -24.62 15.48
N GLU A 264 -2.28 -25.18 16.36
CA GLU A 264 -1.05 -24.54 16.83
C GLU A 264 -0.08 -24.25 15.68
N GLU A 265 0.08 -25.22 14.76
CA GLU A 265 0.87 -25.04 13.55
C GLU A 265 0.35 -23.86 12.72
N LEU A 266 -0.96 -23.80 12.45
CA LEU A 266 -1.57 -22.70 11.71
C LEU A 266 -1.46 -21.35 12.42
N VAL A 267 -1.53 -21.33 13.76
CA VAL A 267 -1.31 -20.11 14.55
C VAL A 267 0.13 -19.61 14.39
N GLU A 268 1.12 -20.49 14.48
CA GLU A 268 2.52 -20.10 14.24
C GLU A 268 2.73 -19.65 12.79
N LYS A 269 2.14 -20.35 11.80
CA LYS A 269 2.14 -19.90 10.40
C LYS A 269 1.53 -18.50 10.22
N TYR A 270 0.45 -18.18 10.93
CA TYR A 270 -0.20 -16.86 10.89
C TYR A 270 0.67 -15.75 11.51
N ARG A 271 1.53 -16.10 12.48
CA ARG A 271 2.46 -15.17 13.14
C ARG A 271 3.68 -14.86 12.27
N VAL A 272 4.16 -15.83 11.49
CA VAL A 272 5.27 -15.64 10.55
C VAL A 272 4.88 -14.63 9.48
N ARG A 273 5.80 -13.72 9.16
CA ARG A 273 5.61 -12.72 8.11
C ARG A 273 6.13 -13.28 6.79
N VAL A 274 5.24 -13.83 6.00
CA VAL A 274 5.48 -14.19 4.59
C VAL A 274 4.88 -13.08 3.72
N SER A 275 5.61 -12.64 2.69
CA SER A 275 5.03 -11.68 1.74
C SER A 275 4.04 -12.37 0.79
N ASP A 276 3.04 -11.65 0.30
CA ASP A 276 2.08 -12.22 -0.65
C ASP A 276 2.75 -12.60 -1.98
N THR A 277 3.78 -11.85 -2.39
CA THR A 277 4.62 -12.16 -3.56
C THR A 277 5.39 -13.46 -3.36
N GLU A 278 6.05 -13.62 -2.21
CA GLU A 278 6.77 -14.84 -1.83
C GLU A 278 5.84 -16.06 -1.75
N LEU A 279 4.62 -15.88 -1.20
CA LEU A 279 3.61 -16.94 -1.22
C LEU A 279 3.33 -17.38 -2.66
N ILE A 280 3.06 -16.45 -3.57
CA ILE A 280 2.70 -16.79 -4.96
C ILE A 280 3.87 -17.48 -5.65
N GLU A 281 5.10 -16.98 -5.50
CA GLU A 281 6.31 -17.56 -6.09
C GLU A 281 6.58 -18.98 -5.59
N ARG A 282 6.30 -19.27 -4.31
CA ARG A 282 6.42 -20.62 -3.74
C ARG A 282 5.30 -21.57 -4.21
N MET A 283 4.10 -21.04 -4.50
CA MET A 283 2.92 -21.86 -4.80
C MET A 283 2.74 -22.14 -6.30
N THR A 284 3.24 -21.28 -7.18
CA THR A 284 3.10 -21.45 -8.63
C THR A 284 4.15 -20.70 -9.41
N SER A 285 4.63 -21.32 -10.49
CA SER A 285 5.38 -20.64 -11.55
C SER A 285 4.48 -20.14 -12.67
N GLU A 286 3.25 -20.64 -12.82
CA GLU A 286 2.40 -20.34 -13.97
C GLU A 286 1.87 -18.89 -13.93
N PRO A 287 1.84 -18.15 -15.06
CA PRO A 287 1.15 -16.88 -15.17
C PRO A 287 -0.33 -17.01 -14.80
N GLY A 288 -0.90 -15.94 -14.28
CA GLY A 288 -2.28 -15.96 -13.80
C GLY A 288 -2.55 -14.90 -12.76
N PHE A 289 -3.65 -15.06 -12.04
CA PHE A 289 -4.04 -14.12 -11.01
C PHE A 289 -4.83 -14.77 -9.88
N THR A 290 -4.85 -14.11 -8.72
CA THR A 290 -5.65 -14.55 -7.58
C THR A 290 -7.07 -14.02 -7.68
N LYS A 291 -8.04 -14.79 -7.19
CA LYS A 291 -9.39 -14.33 -6.94
C LYS A 291 -9.33 -13.03 -6.11
N PRO A 292 -10.07 -11.98 -6.49
CA PRO A 292 -10.00 -10.70 -5.80
C PRO A 292 -10.43 -10.85 -4.34
N LEU A 293 -9.72 -10.13 -3.46
CA LEU A 293 -9.90 -10.16 -2.02
C LEU A 293 -10.34 -8.78 -1.55
N ARG A 294 -11.57 -8.66 -1.04
CA ARG A 294 -12.01 -7.43 -0.36
C ARG A 294 -11.21 -7.26 0.91
N ILE A 295 -10.61 -6.09 1.06
CA ILE A 295 -9.79 -5.76 2.21
C ILE A 295 -10.70 -5.22 3.31
N GLY A 296 -10.66 -5.89 4.47
CA GLY A 296 -11.37 -5.42 5.66
C GLY A 296 -10.57 -4.38 6.47
N LYS A 297 -10.99 -4.13 7.70
CA LYS A 297 -10.33 -3.19 8.65
C LYS A 297 -8.94 -3.68 9.11
N ILE A 298 -7.91 -3.47 8.29
CA ILE A 298 -6.54 -3.94 8.59
C ILE A 298 -5.66 -2.97 9.40
N LYS A 299 -6.09 -1.72 9.60
CA LYS A 299 -5.33 -0.67 10.30
C LYS A 299 -6.16 -0.04 11.43
N PRO A 300 -6.22 -0.69 12.61
CA PRO A 300 -7.09 -0.25 13.71
C PRO A 300 -6.92 1.22 14.11
N ASP A 301 -5.69 1.72 14.14
CA ASP A 301 -5.39 3.12 14.52
C ASP A 301 -6.04 4.12 13.56
N PHE A 302 -6.11 3.80 12.26
CA PHE A 302 -6.79 4.63 11.27
C PHE A 302 -8.30 4.67 11.53
N PHE A 303 -8.94 3.50 11.67
CA PHE A 303 -10.39 3.45 11.91
C PHE A 303 -10.76 4.14 13.23
N THR A 304 -9.96 3.94 14.28
CA THR A 304 -10.13 4.65 15.56
C THR A 304 -10.00 6.17 15.40
N ALA A 305 -9.04 6.64 14.60
CA ALA A 305 -8.87 8.07 14.33
C ALA A 305 -10.07 8.64 13.56
N ILE A 306 -10.53 7.94 12.52
CA ILE A 306 -11.70 8.35 11.72
C ILE A 306 -12.98 8.34 12.56
N GLU A 307 -13.18 7.34 13.43
CA GLU A 307 -14.33 7.28 14.34
C GLU A 307 -14.36 8.46 15.33
N LYS A 308 -13.20 8.86 15.87
CA LYS A 308 -13.09 10.06 16.70
C LYS A 308 -13.41 11.33 15.92
N LEU A 309 -12.86 11.43 14.72
CA LEU A 309 -13.08 12.56 13.83
C LEU A 309 -14.56 12.65 13.41
N GLN A 310 -15.25 11.53 13.24
CA GLN A 310 -16.70 11.49 12.97
C GLN A 310 -17.55 11.99 14.14
N GLN A 311 -17.10 11.82 15.38
CA GLN A 311 -17.84 12.26 16.57
C GLN A 311 -17.80 13.77 16.72
N ASP A 312 -16.62 14.37 16.51
CA ASP A 312 -16.45 15.82 16.52
C ASP A 312 -15.32 16.23 15.56
N LYS A 313 -15.69 16.81 14.41
CA LYS A 313 -14.74 17.11 13.33
C LYS A 313 -13.89 18.33 13.64
N GLU A 314 -14.51 19.35 14.23
CA GLU A 314 -13.90 20.64 14.54
C GLU A 314 -12.90 20.47 15.68
N ASP A 315 -13.37 19.94 16.81
CA ASP A 315 -12.51 19.66 17.97
C ASP A 315 -11.34 18.74 17.60
N TYR A 316 -11.55 17.71 16.76
CA TYR A 316 -10.47 16.82 16.35
C TYR A 316 -9.37 17.57 15.58
N LEU A 317 -9.74 18.43 14.63
CA LEU A 317 -8.79 19.16 13.80
C LEU A 317 -8.03 20.20 14.63
N GLU A 318 -8.72 20.92 15.52
CA GLU A 318 -8.11 21.88 16.45
C GLU A 318 -7.12 21.20 17.41
N ASP A 319 -7.53 20.11 18.06
CA ASP A 319 -6.71 19.40 19.05
C ASP A 319 -5.52 18.67 18.40
N THR A 320 -5.70 18.14 17.19
CA THR A 320 -4.68 17.33 16.51
C THR A 320 -3.68 18.19 15.74
N PHE A 321 -4.12 19.33 15.20
CA PHE A 321 -3.29 20.26 14.41
C PHE A 321 -3.26 21.68 15.01
N PRO A 322 -2.92 21.84 16.31
CA PRO A 322 -3.07 23.12 17.01
C PRO A 322 -2.21 24.22 16.37
N GLN A 323 -1.02 23.86 15.87
CA GLN A 323 -0.13 24.82 15.22
C GLN A 323 -0.65 25.31 13.86
N VAL A 324 -1.33 24.45 13.11
CA VAL A 324 -1.90 24.84 11.82
C VAL A 324 -3.15 25.69 12.06
N HIS A 325 -3.97 25.28 13.02
CA HIS A 325 -5.12 26.05 13.47
C HIS A 325 -4.72 27.42 14.03
N ASP A 326 -3.65 27.52 14.83
CA ASP A 326 -3.14 28.80 15.34
C ASP A 326 -2.67 29.75 14.21
N GLU A 327 -2.18 29.19 13.09
CA GLU A 327 -1.66 29.93 11.94
C GLU A 327 -2.78 30.35 10.96
N GLU A 328 -3.77 29.49 10.73
CA GLU A 328 -4.80 29.64 9.69
C GLU A 328 -6.21 29.93 10.24
N GLY A 329 -6.49 29.61 11.50
CA GLY A 329 -7.80 29.79 12.16
C GLY A 329 -8.91 28.93 11.57
N ASP A 330 -10.15 29.40 11.68
CA ASP A 330 -11.37 28.68 11.27
C ASP A 330 -11.35 28.22 9.80
N SER A 331 -10.62 28.92 8.91
CA SER A 331 -10.53 28.52 7.50
C SER A 331 -9.85 27.16 7.30
N PHE A 332 -8.93 26.76 8.18
CA PHE A 332 -8.32 25.43 8.16
C PHE A 332 -9.37 24.34 8.42
N VAL A 333 -10.23 24.57 9.41
CA VAL A 333 -11.30 23.63 9.76
C VAL A 333 -12.29 23.52 8.60
N GLU A 334 -12.74 24.66 8.05
CA GLU A 334 -13.65 24.69 6.90
C GLU A 334 -13.09 23.94 5.68
N GLU A 335 -11.79 24.12 5.38
CA GLU A 335 -11.10 23.47 4.26
C GLU A 335 -11.09 21.93 4.41
N TYR A 336 -10.72 21.41 5.59
CA TYR A 336 -10.46 19.97 5.75
C TYR A 336 -11.62 19.16 6.34
N GLN A 337 -12.72 19.78 6.77
CA GLN A 337 -13.95 19.05 7.10
C GLN A 337 -14.50 18.26 5.90
N GLY A 338 -14.41 18.82 4.69
CA GLY A 338 -14.82 18.18 3.43
C GLY A 338 -13.93 16.99 3.06
N ALA A 339 -12.62 17.15 3.20
CA ALA A 339 -11.62 16.11 2.95
C ALA A 339 -11.90 14.83 3.72
N VAL A 340 -12.26 14.97 4.99
CA VAL A 340 -12.54 13.81 5.84
C VAL A 340 -13.85 13.14 5.43
N GLN A 341 -14.87 13.91 5.08
CA GLN A 341 -16.14 13.34 4.62
C GLN A 341 -15.94 12.49 3.35
N ARG A 342 -15.14 12.97 2.39
CA ARG A 342 -14.81 12.21 1.17
C ARG A 342 -14.14 10.86 1.47
N ILE A 343 -13.30 10.78 2.50
CA ILE A 343 -12.65 9.53 2.90
C ILE A 343 -13.60 8.59 3.65
N ILE A 344 -14.50 9.13 4.47
CA ILE A 344 -15.55 8.34 5.15
C ILE A 344 -16.46 7.68 4.12
N ASP A 345 -16.87 8.45 3.11
CA ASP A 345 -17.78 8.00 2.04
C ASP A 345 -17.04 7.22 0.94
N ALA A 346 -15.72 7.05 1.08
CA ALA A 346 -14.94 6.33 0.09
C ALA A 346 -15.31 4.83 0.08
N PRO A 347 -15.33 4.21 -1.10
CA PRO A 347 -15.45 2.77 -1.22
C PRO A 347 -14.28 2.05 -0.53
N GLY A 348 -14.51 0.81 -0.12
CA GLY A 348 -13.41 -0.08 0.29
C GLY A 348 -12.42 -0.35 -0.85
N VAL A 349 -11.40 -1.16 -0.59
CA VAL A 349 -10.43 -1.60 -1.60
C VAL A 349 -10.53 -3.12 -1.80
N VAL A 350 -10.40 -3.55 -3.05
CA VAL A 350 -10.23 -4.96 -3.41
C VAL A 350 -8.86 -5.14 -4.02
N SER A 351 -8.13 -6.15 -3.55
CA SER A 351 -6.81 -6.50 -4.08
C SER A 351 -6.85 -7.83 -4.83
N THR A 352 -6.21 -7.89 -5.98
CA THR A 352 -5.85 -9.12 -6.69
C THR A 352 -4.35 -9.12 -6.95
N TYR A 353 -3.73 -10.30 -7.06
CA TYR A 353 -2.33 -10.42 -7.42
C TYR A 353 -2.24 -11.01 -8.82
N TYR A 354 -1.47 -10.37 -9.68
CA TYR A 354 -1.29 -10.73 -11.08
C TYR A 354 0.17 -11.12 -11.32
N LYS A 355 0.39 -12.36 -11.76
CA LYS A 355 1.70 -12.84 -12.21
C LYS A 355 1.71 -12.84 -13.74
N PRO A 356 2.43 -11.90 -14.39
CA PRO A 356 2.39 -11.76 -15.84
C PRO A 356 3.18 -12.86 -16.57
N SER A 357 4.19 -13.43 -15.92
CA SER A 357 5.21 -14.26 -16.53
C SER A 357 5.74 -15.29 -15.53
N GLU A 358 6.26 -16.42 -16.03
CA GLU A 358 6.85 -17.44 -15.17
C GLU A 358 8.05 -16.92 -14.37
N ARG A 359 8.80 -15.98 -14.94
CA ARG A 359 10.07 -15.46 -14.42
C ARG A 359 9.90 -14.22 -13.55
N ASP A 360 8.71 -13.64 -13.54
CA ASP A 360 8.48 -12.34 -12.93
C ASP A 360 7.73 -12.50 -11.60
N SER A 361 8.02 -11.60 -10.67
CA SER A 361 7.28 -11.49 -9.41
C SER A 361 5.83 -11.05 -9.66
N ALA A 362 4.93 -11.49 -8.77
CA ALA A 362 3.54 -11.08 -8.84
C ALA A 362 3.37 -9.60 -8.47
N LEU A 363 2.55 -8.89 -9.24
CA LEU A 363 2.12 -7.52 -9.00
C LEU A 363 0.85 -7.52 -8.15
N ARG A 364 0.80 -6.70 -7.11
CA ARG A 364 -0.45 -6.41 -6.42
C ARG A 364 -1.22 -5.35 -7.20
N VAL A 365 -2.49 -5.62 -7.47
CA VAL A 365 -3.42 -4.71 -8.16
C VAL A 365 -4.59 -4.40 -7.24
N ASP A 366 -4.72 -3.13 -6.87
CA ASP A 366 -5.80 -2.61 -6.05
C ASP A 366 -6.84 -1.92 -6.93
N LEU A 367 -8.12 -2.19 -6.68
CA LEU A 367 -9.27 -1.50 -7.27
C LEU A 367 -10.20 -0.99 -6.15
N LEU A 368 -11.07 -0.04 -6.48
CA LEU A 368 -12.08 0.46 -5.55
C LEU A 368 -13.26 -0.52 -5.47
N ASN A 369 -13.83 -0.72 -4.28
CA ASN A 369 -14.82 -1.77 -4.05
C ASN A 369 -16.17 -1.51 -4.75
N TYR A 370 -16.52 -0.26 -5.07
CA TYR A 370 -17.70 0.02 -5.91
C TYR A 370 -17.57 -0.58 -7.31
N ASP A 371 -16.34 -0.87 -7.76
CA ASP A 371 -16.14 -1.58 -9.01
C ASP A 371 -16.71 -2.99 -8.95
N ILE A 372 -16.95 -3.54 -7.75
CA ILE A 372 -17.33 -4.93 -7.48
C ILE A 372 -18.69 -5.05 -6.77
N ASP A 373 -18.90 -4.45 -5.59
CA ASP A 373 -20.12 -4.68 -4.78
C ASP A 373 -20.52 -3.56 -3.79
N SER A 374 -20.25 -2.29 -4.13
CA SER A 374 -20.79 -1.08 -3.47
C SER A 374 -20.68 -1.01 -1.94
N THR A 375 -19.79 -1.80 -1.30
CA THR A 375 -19.56 -1.72 0.15
C THR A 375 -18.54 -0.62 0.46
N ASP A 376 -18.89 0.25 1.40
CA ASP A 376 -18.07 1.39 1.82
C ASP A 376 -16.89 0.96 2.69
N LEU A 377 -15.86 1.80 2.77
CA LEU A 377 -14.64 1.52 3.51
C LEU A 377 -14.92 1.22 4.99
N MET A 378 -15.83 1.99 5.59
CA MET A 378 -16.17 1.90 7.02
C MET A 378 -16.98 0.65 7.36
N ASP A 379 -17.67 0.04 6.39
CA ASP A 379 -18.53 -1.13 6.56
C ASP A 379 -17.82 -2.46 6.21
N CYS A 380 -16.58 -2.39 5.71
CA CYS A 380 -15.78 -3.56 5.36
C CYS A 380 -15.14 -4.23 6.60
N ASP A 381 -15.95 -4.91 7.41
CA ASP A 381 -15.45 -5.54 8.65
C ASP A 381 -14.61 -6.81 8.43
N LYS A 382 -14.84 -7.54 7.33
CA LYS A 382 -14.21 -8.84 7.07
C LYS A 382 -13.47 -8.88 5.73
N GLN A 383 -12.34 -9.57 5.73
CA GLN A 383 -11.63 -9.93 4.51
C GLN A 383 -12.32 -11.12 3.84
N GLU A 384 -12.70 -10.99 2.57
CA GLU A 384 -13.40 -12.04 1.84
C GLU A 384 -13.06 -12.10 0.35
N PHE A 385 -12.99 -13.32 -0.19
CA PHE A 385 -12.76 -13.52 -1.62
C PHE A 385 -14.05 -13.27 -2.41
N VAL A 386 -14.06 -12.22 -3.22
CA VAL A 386 -15.20 -11.80 -4.05
C VAL A 386 -15.10 -12.38 -5.46
N LYS A 387 -16.22 -12.43 -6.20
CA LYS A 387 -16.21 -12.95 -7.57
C LYS A 387 -15.42 -12.00 -8.48
N THR A 388 -14.57 -12.57 -9.33
CA THR A 388 -13.89 -11.81 -10.38
C THR A 388 -14.93 -11.24 -11.35
N ASN A 389 -14.96 -9.92 -11.48
CA ASN A 389 -15.93 -9.23 -12.33
C ASN A 389 -15.27 -8.68 -13.61
N LYS A 390 -16.07 -7.99 -14.43
CA LYS A 390 -15.63 -7.40 -15.70
C LYS A 390 -14.51 -6.36 -15.51
N LYS A 391 -14.60 -5.48 -14.50
CA LYS A 391 -13.63 -4.40 -14.29
C LYS A 391 -12.26 -4.94 -13.87
N VAL A 392 -12.22 -5.92 -12.97
CA VAL A 392 -10.97 -6.62 -12.60
C VAL A 392 -10.32 -7.23 -13.84
N ARG A 393 -11.09 -7.97 -14.66
CA ARG A 393 -10.56 -8.57 -15.90
C ARG A 393 -10.02 -7.52 -16.87
N GLN A 394 -10.71 -6.38 -17.00
CA GLN A 394 -10.27 -5.28 -17.85
C GLN A 394 -8.94 -4.67 -17.38
N VAL A 395 -8.77 -4.45 -16.07
CA VAL A 395 -7.50 -3.95 -15.52
C VAL A 395 -6.38 -4.98 -15.73
N LEU A 396 -6.62 -6.25 -15.43
CA LEU A 396 -5.63 -7.31 -15.66
C LEU A 396 -5.23 -7.39 -17.14
N LYS A 397 -6.18 -7.27 -18.06
CA LYS A 397 -5.89 -7.29 -19.49
C LYS A 397 -5.11 -6.06 -19.93
N LEU A 398 -5.45 -4.90 -19.37
CA LEU A 398 -4.70 -3.68 -19.61
C LEU A 398 -3.24 -3.85 -19.19
N LEU A 399 -3.00 -4.37 -17.97
CA LEU A 399 -1.65 -4.63 -17.47
C LEU A 399 -0.89 -5.63 -18.35
N GLU A 400 -1.55 -6.70 -18.81
CA GLU A 400 -0.99 -7.67 -19.76
C GLU A 400 -0.60 -6.99 -21.09
N SER A 401 -1.47 -6.13 -21.64
CA SER A 401 -1.21 -5.45 -22.92
C SER A 401 -0.07 -4.43 -22.87
N GLY A 402 0.13 -3.81 -21.71
CA GLY A 402 1.25 -2.90 -21.46
C GLY A 402 2.48 -3.59 -20.90
N TYR A 403 2.47 -4.92 -20.72
CA TYR A 403 3.57 -5.63 -20.06
C TYR A 403 4.83 -5.65 -20.93
N ALA A 404 5.98 -5.37 -20.30
CA ALA A 404 7.26 -5.23 -21.01
C ALA A 404 8.46 -5.92 -20.31
N GLY A 405 8.19 -6.92 -19.48
CA GLY A 405 9.21 -7.71 -18.77
C GLY A 405 9.60 -7.15 -17.39
N GLU A 406 10.45 -7.88 -16.68
CA GLU A 406 10.80 -7.66 -15.27
C GLU A 406 11.48 -6.31 -14.96
N GLU A 407 12.07 -5.63 -15.94
CA GLU A 407 12.69 -4.31 -15.71
C GLU A 407 11.67 -3.18 -15.83
N MET A 408 10.82 -3.22 -16.87
CA MET A 408 9.87 -2.14 -17.16
C MET A 408 8.48 -2.36 -16.55
N HIS A 409 8.10 -3.61 -16.26
CA HIS A 409 6.78 -4.10 -15.82
C HIS A 409 5.64 -3.71 -16.74
N ASN A 410 5.32 -2.42 -16.79
CA ASN A 410 4.27 -1.85 -17.61
C ASN A 410 4.78 -0.58 -18.29
N VAL A 411 4.64 -0.51 -19.62
CA VAL A 411 5.17 0.59 -20.44
C VAL A 411 4.64 1.97 -20.03
N TRP A 412 3.39 2.08 -19.57
CA TRP A 412 2.81 3.37 -19.21
C TRP A 412 3.34 3.87 -17.87
N ILE A 413 3.47 2.99 -16.87
CA ILE A 413 4.08 3.32 -15.58
C ILE A 413 5.54 3.72 -15.78
N SER A 414 6.29 2.94 -16.56
CA SER A 414 7.69 3.27 -16.88
C SER A 414 7.82 4.60 -17.65
N GLN A 415 6.87 4.94 -18.52
CA GLN A 415 6.87 6.23 -19.20
C GLN A 415 6.55 7.40 -18.24
N ALA A 416 5.69 7.18 -17.25
CA ALA A 416 5.39 8.15 -16.20
C ALA A 416 6.62 8.41 -15.31
N ASP A 417 7.30 7.34 -14.83
CA ASP A 417 8.56 7.44 -14.08
C ASP A 417 9.61 8.25 -14.85
N ASN A 418 9.85 7.91 -16.12
CA ASN A 418 10.79 8.65 -16.97
C ASN A 418 10.41 10.13 -17.13
N SER A 419 9.12 10.44 -17.18
CA SER A 419 8.61 11.82 -17.33
C SER A 419 8.69 12.62 -16.03
N ALA A 420 8.52 11.96 -14.89
CA ALA A 420 8.59 12.56 -13.55
C ALA A 420 10.03 12.56 -12.98
N SER A 421 10.95 11.82 -13.59
CA SER A 421 12.32 11.63 -13.09
C SER A 421 13.05 12.96 -12.84
N LEU A 422 13.54 13.13 -11.61
CA LEU A 422 14.27 14.32 -11.18
C LEU A 422 15.72 13.96 -10.82
N LYS A 423 16.59 13.93 -11.83
CA LYS A 423 17.99 13.51 -11.65
C LYS A 423 18.78 14.55 -10.88
N ASN A 424 19.67 14.08 -10.01
CA ASN A 424 20.62 14.95 -9.27
C ASN A 424 21.39 15.89 -10.22
N SER A 425 21.77 15.42 -11.41
CA SER A 425 22.47 16.24 -12.40
C SER A 425 21.66 17.45 -12.87
N ASP A 426 20.34 17.29 -13.00
CA ASP A 426 19.44 18.33 -13.47
C ASP A 426 19.21 19.35 -12.36
N VAL A 427 19.08 18.86 -11.12
CA VAL A 427 19.01 19.69 -9.93
C VAL A 427 20.25 20.57 -9.79
N GLU A 428 21.46 20.00 -9.95
CA GLU A 428 22.72 20.74 -9.87
C GLU A 428 22.91 21.75 -11.00
N LYS A 429 22.64 21.35 -12.25
CA LYS A 429 23.00 22.14 -13.44
C LYS A 429 21.91 23.12 -13.88
N ILE A 430 20.65 22.86 -13.55
CA ILE A 430 19.49 23.61 -14.04
C ILE A 430 18.77 24.29 -12.88
N TYR A 431 18.25 23.51 -11.92
CA TYR A 431 17.40 24.07 -10.86
C TYR A 431 18.17 24.99 -9.91
N LYS A 432 19.35 24.58 -9.42
CA LYS A 432 20.16 25.42 -8.51
C LYS A 432 20.51 26.80 -9.08
N PRO A 433 21.00 26.91 -10.33
CA PRO A 433 21.22 28.22 -10.96
C PRO A 433 19.95 29.06 -11.09
N ILE A 434 18.82 28.44 -11.48
CA ILE A 434 17.53 29.14 -11.60
C ILE A 434 17.09 29.67 -10.23
N ILE A 435 17.11 28.84 -9.19
CA ILE A 435 16.74 29.23 -7.82
C ILE A 435 17.64 30.37 -7.34
N SER A 436 18.96 30.26 -7.53
CA SER A 436 19.92 31.31 -7.16
C SER A 436 19.61 32.64 -7.86
N LYS A 437 19.28 32.58 -9.16
CA LYS A 437 18.93 33.74 -9.98
C LYS A 437 17.60 34.37 -9.54
N GLN A 438 16.56 33.56 -9.32
CA GLN A 438 15.23 34.06 -8.96
C GLN A 438 15.17 34.65 -7.55
N LEU A 439 15.94 34.08 -6.62
CA LEU A 439 16.04 34.58 -5.24
C LEU A 439 17.07 35.70 -5.07
N ASP A 440 17.83 36.06 -6.11
CA ASP A 440 18.95 37.01 -6.06
C ASP A 440 19.97 36.69 -4.95
N ILE A 441 20.28 35.40 -4.78
CA ILE A 441 21.26 34.90 -3.78
C ILE A 441 22.25 33.91 -4.40
N ASN A 442 23.42 33.80 -3.78
CA ASN A 442 24.30 32.65 -4.04
C ASN A 442 23.91 31.49 -3.11
N LEU A 443 23.09 30.57 -3.62
CA LEU A 443 22.56 29.43 -2.84
C LEU A 443 23.68 28.59 -2.18
N ARG A 444 24.87 28.49 -2.80
CA ARG A 444 26.03 27.75 -2.24
C ARG A 444 26.50 28.32 -0.90
N ASN A 445 26.21 29.58 -0.58
CA ASN A 445 26.54 30.17 0.71
C ASN A 445 25.66 29.63 1.84
N TYR A 446 24.48 29.10 1.50
CA TYR A 446 23.49 28.57 2.43
C TYR A 446 23.53 27.05 2.53
N MET A 447 24.16 26.34 1.59
CA MET A 447 24.32 24.88 1.62
C MET A 447 25.34 24.38 2.67
N ARG A 448 25.13 23.17 3.20
CA ARG A 448 26.11 22.48 4.05
C ARG A 448 27.37 22.07 3.27
N ARG A 449 28.50 21.89 3.98
CA ARG A 449 29.83 21.64 3.36
C ARG A 449 29.90 20.37 2.49
N ARG A 450 29.07 19.36 2.77
CA ARG A 450 29.06 18.08 2.03
C ARG A 450 28.52 18.25 0.60
N ASP A 451 27.56 19.17 0.41
CA ASP A 451 26.92 19.43 -0.89
C ASP A 451 27.56 20.60 -1.66
N LYS A 452 28.70 21.12 -1.18
CA LYS A 452 29.53 22.08 -1.93
C LYS A 452 30.52 21.40 -2.88
N ARG A 453 30.69 20.07 -2.76
CA ARG A 453 31.71 19.27 -3.45
C ARG A 453 31.15 18.25 -4.45
N ALA A 454 29.84 17.99 -4.42
CA ALA A 454 29.12 17.39 -5.53
C ALA A 454 28.80 18.49 -6.56
#